data_AF-E9P8A8-F1
#
_entry.id   AF-E9P8A8-F1
#
_cell.length_a   1.000
_cell.length_b   1.000
_cell.length_c   1.000
_cell.angle_alpha   90.00
_cell.angle_beta   90.00
_cell.angle_gamma   90.00
#
_symmetry.space_group_name_H-M   'P 1'
#
loop_
_entity.id
_entity.type
_entity.pdbx_description
1 polymer ?
#
loop_
_entity_poly.entity_id
_entity_poly.type
_entity_poly.pdbx_seq_one_letter_code
_entity_poly.pdbx_strand_id
1 'polypeptide(L)'
;MVTPKGWYLAMVSTTVETANPEAEVLPGLQLLGAIAEKFIQISDVYEPSDLGSESQIFISQSYDATTHFETTCKDVLNMFERGTTKEFDFTNITHLSLNDQE
;
A
#
# COMPACT_ATOMS: atom_id res chain seq x y z
N MET A 1 -14.47 -13.37 -3.62
CA MET A 1 -15.04 -12.18 -2.95
C MET A 1 -14.73 -12.27 -1.46
N VAL A 2 -14.41 -11.15 -0.84
CA VAL A 2 -14.05 -11.08 0.59
C VAL A 2 -15.27 -10.88 1.50
N THR A 3 -16.47 -10.75 0.93
CA THR A 3 -17.75 -10.50 1.63
C THR A 3 -18.80 -11.58 1.35
N PRO A 4 -19.82 -11.74 2.24
CA PRO A 4 -20.99 -12.56 1.96
C PRO A 4 -21.78 -12.10 0.72
N LYS A 5 -22.60 -12.99 0.17
CA LYS A 5 -23.45 -12.66 -1.00
C LYS A 5 -24.35 -11.45 -0.72
N GLY A 6 -24.32 -10.47 -1.63
CA GLY A 6 -25.12 -9.25 -1.53
C GLY A 6 -24.46 -8.13 -0.70
N TRP A 7 -23.29 -8.38 -0.12
CA TRP A 7 -22.50 -7.37 0.60
C TRP A 7 -21.28 -6.96 -0.20
N TYR A 8 -20.91 -5.69 -0.09
CA TYR A 8 -19.75 -5.11 -0.75
C TYR A 8 -18.90 -4.38 0.29
N LEU A 9 -17.59 -4.51 0.17
CA LEU A 9 -16.63 -3.71 0.92
C LEU A 9 -16.06 -2.65 -0.03
N ALA A 10 -16.24 -1.38 0.33
CA ALA A 10 -15.64 -0.25 -0.37
C ALA A 10 -14.68 0.47 0.58
N MET A 11 -13.50 0.83 0.07
CA MET A 11 -12.48 1.56 0.82
C MET A 11 -12.19 2.88 0.11
N VAL A 12 -12.14 3.96 0.88
CA VAL A 12 -11.76 5.30 0.41
C VAL A 12 -10.60 5.76 1.29
N SER A 13 -9.47 6.07 0.67
CA SER A 13 -8.23 6.47 1.36
C SER A 13 -7.68 7.75 0.74
N THR A 14 -7.07 8.58 1.58
CA THR A 14 -6.33 9.78 1.19
C THR A 14 -5.28 10.11 2.25
N THR A 15 -4.28 10.92 1.90
CA THR A 15 -3.40 11.56 2.88
C THR A 15 -4.17 12.68 3.58
N VAL A 16 -4.02 12.78 4.90
CA VAL A 16 -4.70 13.80 5.72
C VAL A 16 -4.10 15.18 5.46
N GLU A 17 -4.95 16.14 5.11
CA GLU A 17 -4.54 17.53 4.83
C GLU A 17 -5.15 18.56 5.79
N THR A 18 -6.17 18.17 6.57
CA THR A 18 -6.92 19.07 7.46
C THR A 18 -7.10 18.49 8.86
N ALA A 19 -7.60 19.32 9.78
CA ALA A 19 -8.01 18.87 11.12
C ALA A 19 -9.31 18.05 11.14
N ASN A 20 -9.99 17.87 9.99
CA ASN A 20 -11.20 17.07 9.87
C ASN A 20 -11.06 16.02 8.74
N PRO A 21 -10.29 14.93 8.97
CA PRO A 21 -9.97 13.93 7.94
C PRO A 21 -11.20 13.28 7.30
N GLU A 22 -12.27 13.09 8.08
CA GLU A 22 -13.50 12.46 7.59
C GLU A 22 -14.19 13.30 6.50
N ALA A 23 -14.07 14.63 6.57
CA ALA A 23 -14.63 15.52 5.56
C ALA A 23 -13.89 15.42 4.22
N GLU A 24 -12.60 15.07 4.24
CA GLU A 24 -11.76 14.98 3.04
C GLU A 24 -12.17 13.80 2.14
N VAL A 25 -12.63 12.69 2.75
CA VAL A 25 -13.07 11.50 2.02
C VAL A 25 -14.55 11.55 1.59
N LEU A 26 -15.30 12.57 2.00
CA LEU A 26 -16.73 12.71 1.70
C LEU A 26 -17.06 12.64 0.19
N PRO A 27 -16.29 13.27 -0.73
CA PRO A 27 -16.55 13.15 -2.16
C PRO A 27 -16.53 11.69 -2.66
N GLY A 28 -15.61 10.87 -2.15
CA GLY A 28 -15.54 9.44 -2.47
C GLY A 28 -16.70 8.66 -1.88
N LEU A 29 -17.08 8.95 -0.63
CA LEU A 29 -18.21 8.30 0.04
C LEU A 29 -19.56 8.58 -0.65
N GLN A 30 -19.75 9.79 -1.19
CA GLN A 30 -20.98 10.15 -1.90
C GLN A 30 -21.22 9.33 -3.17
N LEU A 31 -20.17 8.76 -3.77
CA LEU A 31 -20.27 7.90 -4.95
C LEU A 31 -20.77 6.49 -4.60
N LEU A 32 -20.70 6.08 -3.33
CA LEU A 32 -21.03 4.72 -2.89
C LEU A 32 -22.54 4.49 -2.68
N GLY A 33 -23.34 5.56 -2.66
CA GLY A 33 -24.78 5.48 -2.36
C GLY A 33 -25.07 5.19 -0.88
N ALA A 34 -25.99 4.28 -0.60
CA ALA A 34 -26.37 3.94 0.78
C ALA A 34 -25.30 3.07 1.45
N ILE A 35 -24.66 3.61 2.49
CA ILE A 35 -23.64 2.91 3.27
C ILE A 35 -24.31 2.28 4.49
N ALA A 36 -24.22 0.95 4.62
CA ALA A 36 -24.82 0.22 5.75
C ALA A 36 -24.07 0.47 7.07
N GLU A 37 -22.74 0.48 7.01
CA GLU A 37 -21.85 0.69 8.17
C GLU A 37 -20.55 1.34 7.68
N LYS A 38 -19.93 2.19 8.52
CA LYS A 38 -18.70 2.91 8.17
C LYS A 38 -17.68 2.79 9.30
N PHE A 39 -16.48 2.33 8.95
CA PHE A 39 -15.34 2.25 9.87
C PHE A 39 -14.28 3.26 9.43
N ILE A 40 -13.86 4.13 10.35
CA ILE A 40 -12.86 5.17 10.08
C ILE A 40 -11.58 4.81 10.83
N GLN A 41 -10.47 4.83 10.12
CA GLN A 41 -9.14 4.63 10.68
C GLN A 41 -8.20 5.71 10.13
N ILE A 42 -7.45 6.33 11.04
CA ILE A 42 -6.37 7.26 10.72
C ILE A 42 -5.09 6.61 11.24
N SER A 43 -4.06 6.57 10.41
CA SER A 43 -2.77 5.96 10.73
C SER A 43 -1.66 6.94 10.40
N ASP A 44 -0.69 7.06 11.30
CA ASP A 44 0.55 7.76 11.00
C ASP A 44 1.39 6.93 10.00
N VAL A 45 2.04 7.62 9.07
CA VAL A 45 2.92 7.02 8.05
C VAL A 45 4.36 7.38 8.40
N TYR A 46 5.21 6.36 8.53
CA TYR A 46 6.62 6.52 8.90
C TYR A 46 7.54 6.09 7.76
N GLU A 47 8.72 6.69 7.73
CA GLU A 47 9.85 6.32 6.88
C GLU A 47 11.12 6.11 7.73
N PRO A 48 12.08 5.29 7.27
CA PRO A 48 13.30 5.04 8.00
C PRO A 48 14.19 6.29 8.08
N SER A 49 14.62 6.66 9.29
CA SER A 49 15.61 7.73 9.49
C SER A 49 17.06 7.29 9.23
N ASP A 50 17.29 5.98 9.16
CA ASP A 50 18.56 5.35 8.83
C ASP A 50 18.34 4.34 7.71
N LEU A 51 19.13 4.43 6.64
CA LEU A 51 19.01 3.58 5.47
C LEU A 51 19.63 2.18 5.68
N GLY A 52 20.41 1.97 6.73
CA GLY A 52 20.91 0.65 7.11
C GLY A 52 22.29 0.30 6.54
N SER A 53 22.96 1.19 5.82
CA SER A 53 24.28 0.92 5.22
C SER A 53 25.34 0.60 6.29
N GLU A 54 25.37 1.37 7.38
CA GLU A 54 26.29 1.17 8.50
C GLU A 54 25.68 0.27 9.58
N SER A 55 24.43 0.53 9.97
CA SER A 55 23.77 -0.20 11.06
C SER A 55 23.37 -1.63 10.71
N GLN A 56 23.28 -1.94 9.41
CA GLN A 56 22.80 -3.22 8.88
C GLN A 56 21.36 -3.56 9.33
N ILE A 57 20.56 -2.53 9.61
CA ILE A 57 19.14 -2.63 9.94
C ILE A 57 18.35 -1.95 8.82
N PHE A 58 17.60 -2.74 8.04
CA PHE A 58 16.85 -2.26 6.88
C PHE A 58 15.36 -2.23 7.20
N ILE A 59 14.82 -1.03 7.40
CA ILE A 59 13.42 -0.79 7.77
C ILE A 59 12.64 -0.34 6.52
N SER A 60 11.41 -0.87 6.38
CA SER A 60 10.47 -0.49 5.33
C SER A 60 9.77 0.84 5.62
N GLN A 61 9.19 1.43 4.58
CA GLN A 61 8.23 2.52 4.74
C GLN A 61 6.86 1.96 5.17
N SER A 62 6.04 2.82 5.78
CA SER A 62 4.63 2.50 6.01
C SER A 62 3.85 2.52 4.68
N TYR A 63 2.74 1.78 4.61
CA TYR A 63 1.86 1.84 3.43
C TYR A 63 1.28 3.23 3.25
N ASP A 64 1.33 3.74 2.02
CA ASP A 64 0.69 5.00 1.66
C ASP A 64 -0.81 4.82 1.39
N ALA A 65 -1.48 5.90 1.02
CA ALA A 65 -2.92 5.90 0.77
C ALA A 65 -3.32 5.29 -0.59
N THR A 66 -2.37 4.84 -1.43
CA THR A 66 -2.66 4.30 -2.75
C THR A 66 -3.31 2.91 -2.67
N THR A 67 -4.16 2.59 -3.64
CA THR A 67 -4.91 1.33 -3.69
C THR A 67 -4.25 0.28 -4.60
N HIS A 68 -3.03 0.53 -5.04
CA HIS A 68 -2.21 -0.36 -5.85
C HIS A 68 -0.82 -0.50 -5.23
N PHE A 69 -0.09 -1.57 -5.58
CA PHE A 69 1.15 -1.94 -4.89
C PHE A 69 2.42 -1.29 -5.45
N GLU A 70 2.32 -0.28 -6.31
CA GLU A 70 3.51 0.21 -7.03
C GLU A 70 4.58 0.78 -6.08
N THR A 71 4.18 1.65 -5.14
CA THR A 71 5.10 2.24 -4.16
C THR A 71 5.61 1.21 -3.16
N THR A 72 4.76 0.27 -2.75
CA THR A 72 5.17 -0.89 -1.94
C THR A 72 6.24 -1.72 -2.64
N CYS A 73 6.05 -2.06 -3.92
CA CYS A 73 7.03 -2.83 -4.70
C CYS A 73 8.35 -2.06 -4.82
N LYS A 74 8.31 -0.75 -5.01
CA LYS A 74 9.51 0.10 -5.03
C LYS A 74 10.27 0.05 -3.70
N ASP A 75 9.56 0.10 -2.56
CA ASP A 75 10.20 -0.01 -1.24
C ASP A 75 10.83 -1.38 -1.01
N VAL A 76 10.16 -2.47 -1.41
CA VAL A 76 10.73 -3.83 -1.36
C VAL A 76 12.03 -3.94 -2.17
N LEU A 77 12.04 -3.44 -3.41
CA LEU A 77 13.24 -3.48 -4.25
C LEU A 77 14.35 -2.61 -3.69
N ASN A 78 14.01 -1.43 -3.16
CA ASN A 78 14.96 -0.54 -2.52
C ASN A 78 15.58 -1.16 -1.26
N MET A 79 14.78 -1.80 -0.41
CA MET A 79 15.29 -2.54 0.76
C MET A 79 16.21 -3.68 0.35
N PHE A 80 15.83 -4.45 -0.67
CA PHE A 80 16.67 -5.53 -1.21
C PHE A 80 18.03 -4.99 -1.66
N GLU A 81 18.04 -3.89 -2.41
CA GLU A 81 19.27 -3.27 -2.89
C GLU A 81 20.14 -2.78 -1.74
N ARG A 82 19.56 -2.08 -0.75
CA ARG A 82 20.28 -1.62 0.45
C ARG A 82 20.89 -2.79 1.24
N GLY A 83 20.14 -3.88 1.39
CA GLY A 83 20.57 -5.06 2.15
C GLY A 83 21.58 -5.96 1.44
N THR A 84 21.53 -6.02 0.11
CA THR A 84 22.37 -6.94 -0.68
C THR A 84 23.47 -6.23 -1.46
N THR A 85 23.45 -4.91 -1.50
CA THR A 85 24.33 -4.05 -2.32
C THR A 85 24.25 -4.32 -3.83
N LYS A 86 23.12 -4.90 -4.28
CA LYS A 86 22.87 -5.28 -5.68
C LYS A 86 21.43 -4.95 -6.05
N GLU A 87 21.24 -4.44 -7.26
CA GLU A 87 19.90 -4.34 -7.83
C GLU A 87 19.26 -5.73 -7.95
N PHE A 88 17.94 -5.78 -7.75
CA PHE A 88 17.20 -7.03 -7.92
C PHE A 88 17.10 -7.40 -9.40
N ASP A 89 17.72 -8.51 -9.77
CA ASP A 89 17.68 -9.04 -11.13
C ASP A 89 16.53 -10.03 -11.30
N PHE A 90 15.47 -9.56 -11.96
CA PHE A 90 14.26 -10.32 -12.25
C PHE A 90 14.48 -11.54 -13.14
N THR A 91 15.60 -11.63 -13.88
CA THR A 91 15.90 -12.80 -14.72
C THR A 91 16.17 -14.06 -13.90
N ASN A 92 16.49 -13.91 -12.60
CA ASN A 92 16.67 -15.02 -11.67
C ASN A 92 15.35 -15.70 -11.28
N ILE A 93 14.19 -15.15 -11.67
CA ILE A 93 12.91 -15.75 -11.38
C ILE A 93 12.61 -16.85 -12.41
N THR A 94 12.79 -18.11 -12.00
CA THR A 94 12.76 -19.28 -12.89
C THR A 94 11.40 -19.97 -13.05
N HIS A 95 10.38 -19.53 -12.31
CA HIS A 95 9.09 -20.25 -12.21
C HIS A 95 7.86 -19.35 -12.39
N LEU A 96 8.00 -18.17 -13.00
CA LEU A 96 6.84 -17.40 -13.43
C LEU A 96 6.24 -18.06 -14.69
N SER A 97 5.48 -19.12 -14.48
CA SER A 97 4.45 -19.56 -15.41
C SER A 97 3.27 -18.58 -15.31
N LEU A 98 3.48 -17.33 -15.70
CA LEU A 98 2.37 -16.44 -16.04
C LEU A 98 2.01 -16.76 -17.49
N ASN A 99 1.35 -17.91 -17.67
CA ASN A 99 0.58 -18.11 -18.88
C ASN A 99 -0.59 -17.15 -18.76
N ASP A 100 -0.44 -15.98 -19.38
CA ASP A 100 -1.56 -15.15 -19.79
C ASP A 100 -2.40 -16.01 -20.74
N GLN A 101 -3.31 -16.81 -20.18
CA GLN A 101 -4.41 -17.39 -20.93
C GLN A 101 -5.47 -16.30 -21.05
N GLU A 102 -5.37 -15.52 -22.13
CA GLU A 102 -6.54 -14.91 -22.75
C GLU A 102 -7.54 -16.00 -23.20
#